data_AF-M1ZR60-F1
#
_entry.id   AF-M1ZR60-F1
#
_cell.length_a   1.000
_cell.length_b   1.000
_cell.length_c   1.000
_cell.angle_alpha   90.00
_cell.angle_beta   90.00
_cell.angle_gamma   90.00
#
_symmetry.space_group_name_H-M   'P 1'
#
loop_
_entity.id
_entity.type
_entity.pdbx_description
1 polymer ?
#
loop_
_entity_poly.entity_id
_entity_poly.type
_entity_poly.pdbx_seq_one_letter_code
_entity_poly.pdbx_strand_id
1 'polypeptide(L)'
;CKTYEDVKKAILFARKNNFKIRVRCGGHNYEGFSIADDALIIDISNLNKIQINYECNTVTVGSGAFLGQVYNFLGASEYPFPGGSCPTVGISGVVLGGGWGYSSRYFGLTCDSLLELKMIDYRGCLLTANKNINSDLYWACRGGGGGNFRIVVSMTFKLPPKVDKVAVFNIYYTNPSKILNLDF
;
A
#
# COMPACT_ATOMS: atom_id res chain seq x y z
N CYS A 1 -6.48 3.50 14.86
CA CYS A 1 -6.48 4.93 14.47
C CYS A 1 -7.49 5.18 13.36
N LYS A 2 -8.39 6.15 13.53
CA LYS A 2 -9.41 6.57 12.53
C LYS A 2 -9.03 7.85 11.81
N THR A 3 -8.12 8.64 12.37
CA THR A 3 -7.55 9.86 11.76
C THR A 3 -6.04 9.87 11.89
N TYR A 4 -5.35 10.73 11.11
CA TYR A 4 -3.91 10.92 11.27
C TYR A 4 -3.56 11.54 12.65
N GLU A 5 -4.49 12.28 13.26
CA GLU A 5 -4.34 12.79 14.63
C GLU A 5 -4.31 11.66 15.66
N ASP A 6 -5.07 10.57 15.46
CA ASP A 6 -4.98 9.39 16.33
C ASP A 6 -3.61 8.71 16.21
N VAL A 7 -3.04 8.65 15.00
CA VAL A 7 -1.70 8.11 14.77
C VAL A 7 -0.65 8.96 15.49
N LYS A 8 -0.74 10.29 15.35
CA LYS A 8 0.12 11.24 16.06
C LYS A 8 0.03 11.06 17.58
N LYS A 9 -1.18 11.01 18.14
CA LYS A 9 -1.39 10.78 19.57
C LYS A 9 -0.80 9.45 20.03
N ALA A 10 -0.96 8.38 19.25
CA ALA A 10 -0.39 7.07 19.56
C ALA A 10 1.15 7.08 19.55
N ILE A 11 1.78 7.73 18.58
CA ILE A 11 3.25 7.90 18.53
C ILE A 11 3.74 8.67 19.75
N LEU A 12 3.11 9.80 20.07
CA LEU A 12 3.50 10.63 21.22
C LEU A 12 3.29 9.91 22.55
N PHE A 13 2.20 9.14 22.67
CA PHE A 13 1.94 8.29 23.83
C PHE A 13 3.01 7.20 23.98
N ALA A 14 3.34 6.49 22.90
CA ALA A 14 4.38 5.46 22.92
C ALA A 14 5.73 6.06 23.33
N ARG A 15 6.10 7.21 22.76
CA ARG A 15 7.34 7.91 23.09
C ARG A 15 7.38 8.37 24.55
N LYS A 16 6.29 8.95 25.05
CA LYS A 16 6.19 9.42 26.45
C LYS A 16 6.35 8.26 27.46
N ASN A 17 5.82 7.09 27.13
CA ASN A 17 5.80 5.92 28.01
C ASN A 17 6.86 4.86 27.64
N ASN A 18 7.80 5.19 26.75
CA ASN A 18 8.88 4.32 26.31
C ASN A 18 8.42 2.96 25.73
N PHE A 19 7.27 2.94 25.02
CA PHE A 19 6.83 1.75 24.28
C PHE A 19 7.51 1.64 22.92
N LYS A 20 7.92 0.42 22.56
CA LYS A 20 8.22 0.08 21.15
C LYS A 20 6.94 0.22 20.33
N ILE A 21 7.07 0.52 19.05
CA ILE A 21 5.93 0.70 18.14
C ILE A 21 5.96 -0.38 17.06
N ARG A 22 4.79 -0.93 16.73
CA ARG A 22 4.57 -1.67 15.49
C ARG A 22 3.35 -1.12 14.76
N VAL A 23 3.42 -1.02 13.44
CA VAL A 23 2.29 -0.57 12.62
C VAL A 23 1.56 -1.77 12.06
N ARG A 24 0.23 -1.75 12.13
CA ARG A 24 -0.63 -2.80 11.58
C ARG A 24 -1.65 -2.23 10.60
N CYS A 25 -1.81 -2.91 9.49
CA CYS A 25 -2.93 -2.75 8.57
C CYS A 25 -3.57 -4.13 8.34
N GLY A 26 -3.40 -4.75 7.16
CA GLY A 26 -3.99 -6.06 6.84
C GLY A 26 -3.36 -7.26 7.54
N GLY A 27 -2.17 -7.13 8.15
CA GLY A 27 -1.56 -8.22 8.93
C GLY A 27 -1.05 -9.41 8.10
N HIS A 28 -0.77 -9.21 6.80
CA HIS A 28 -0.43 -10.27 5.84
C HIS A 28 1.06 -10.57 5.66
N ASN A 29 1.93 -9.93 6.44
CA ASN A 29 3.36 -10.24 6.36
C ASN A 29 3.63 -11.58 7.07
N TYR A 30 4.18 -12.56 6.33
CA TYR A 30 4.42 -13.92 6.83
C TYR A 30 5.43 -13.99 7.98
N GLU A 31 6.37 -13.04 8.05
CA GLU A 31 7.36 -12.91 9.12
C GLU A 31 6.82 -12.15 10.35
N GLY A 32 5.51 -11.88 10.41
CA GLY A 32 4.88 -11.27 11.58
C GLY A 32 5.19 -9.79 11.79
N PHE A 33 5.58 -9.03 10.75
CA PHE A 33 5.97 -7.61 10.91
C PHE A 33 4.84 -6.68 11.39
N SER A 34 3.60 -7.18 11.46
CA SER A 34 2.43 -6.46 11.99
C SER A 34 2.14 -6.73 13.47
N ILE A 35 2.97 -7.53 14.14
CA ILE A 35 2.92 -7.82 15.57
C ILE A 35 4.32 -7.70 16.17
N ALA A 36 4.39 -7.59 17.50
CA ALA A 36 5.61 -7.66 18.29
C ALA A 36 5.24 -7.80 19.77
N ASP A 37 6.10 -8.48 20.52
CA ASP A 37 6.00 -8.53 21.97
C ASP A 37 6.39 -7.18 22.59
N ASP A 38 5.72 -6.84 23.70
CA ASP A 38 5.98 -5.61 24.47
C ASP A 38 6.00 -4.32 23.62
N ALA A 39 5.16 -4.27 22.58
CA ALA A 39 5.05 -3.15 21.66
C ALA A 39 3.61 -2.63 21.56
N LEU A 40 3.48 -1.31 21.46
CA LEU A 40 2.23 -0.68 21.10
C LEU A 40 1.94 -0.92 19.62
N ILE A 41 0.85 -1.64 19.33
CA ILE A 41 0.37 -1.83 17.97
C ILE A 41 -0.48 -0.62 17.56
N ILE A 42 0.03 0.15 16.61
CA ILE A 42 -0.69 1.25 15.98
C ILE A 42 -1.42 0.68 14.75
N ASP A 43 -2.67 0.29 14.96
CA ASP A 43 -3.54 -0.19 13.89
C ASP A 43 -4.12 0.98 13.08
N ILE A 44 -3.77 1.05 11.80
CA ILE A 44 -4.20 2.09 10.85
C ILE A 44 -5.34 1.64 9.95
N SER A 45 -5.92 0.44 10.11
CA SER A 45 -6.96 -0.14 9.22
C SER A 45 -8.21 0.74 9.03
N ASN A 46 -8.50 1.65 9.97
CA ASN A 46 -9.62 2.60 9.83
C ASN A 46 -9.25 3.89 9.06
N LEU A 47 -8.00 4.06 8.63
CA LEU A 47 -7.58 5.11 7.69
C LEU A 47 -7.84 4.66 6.25
N ASN A 48 -9.11 4.43 5.89
CA ASN A 48 -9.48 3.75 4.65
C ASN A 48 -10.29 4.61 3.67
N LYS A 49 -10.25 5.95 3.82
CA LYS A 49 -10.90 6.87 2.87
C LYS A 49 -10.24 6.79 1.49
N ILE A 50 -11.04 6.81 0.44
CA ILE A 50 -10.59 6.75 -0.96
C ILE A 50 -11.26 7.90 -1.73
N GLN A 51 -10.48 8.65 -2.51
CA GLN A 51 -10.98 9.78 -3.29
C GLN A 51 -10.26 9.85 -4.63
N ILE A 52 -11.03 9.89 -5.72
CA ILE A 52 -10.51 10.15 -7.08
C ILE A 52 -10.46 11.66 -7.31
N ASN A 53 -9.36 12.12 -7.91
CA ASN A 53 -9.28 13.41 -8.59
C ASN A 53 -9.27 13.15 -10.09
N TYR A 54 -10.38 13.47 -10.76
CA TYR A 54 -10.59 13.24 -12.18
C TYR A 54 -9.77 14.19 -13.07
N GLU A 55 -9.52 15.42 -12.62
CA GLU A 55 -8.75 16.40 -13.38
C GLU A 55 -7.28 15.99 -13.50
N CYS A 56 -6.70 15.48 -12.41
CA CYS A 56 -5.31 15.04 -12.39
C CYS A 56 -5.15 13.54 -12.75
N ASN A 57 -6.26 12.82 -12.93
CA ASN A 57 -6.29 11.36 -13.10
C ASN A 57 -5.49 10.60 -12.02
N THR A 58 -5.80 10.91 -10.75
CA THR A 58 -5.14 10.32 -9.57
C THR A 58 -6.16 9.82 -8.56
N VAL A 59 -5.74 8.89 -7.70
CA VAL A 59 -6.51 8.48 -6.52
C VAL A 59 -5.70 8.70 -5.25
N THR A 60 -6.31 9.32 -4.25
CA THR A 60 -5.78 9.37 -2.89
C THR A 60 -6.44 8.27 -2.06
N VAL A 61 -5.63 7.40 -1.47
CA VAL A 61 -6.05 6.25 -0.66
C VAL A 61 -5.46 6.39 0.73
N GLY A 62 -6.31 6.29 1.74
CA GLY A 62 -5.87 6.16 3.13
C GLY A 62 -5.05 4.87 3.30
N SER A 63 -3.94 4.98 4.02
CA SER A 63 -2.96 3.89 4.21
C SER A 63 -3.53 2.60 4.83
N GLY A 64 -4.69 2.70 5.48
CA GLY A 64 -5.41 1.61 6.12
C GLY A 64 -6.33 0.81 5.21
N ALA A 65 -6.59 1.29 3.99
CA ALA A 65 -7.52 0.63 3.09
C ALA A 65 -7.04 -0.77 2.69
N PHE A 66 -7.97 -1.71 2.57
CA PHE A 66 -7.70 -3.03 2.01
C PHE A 66 -7.85 -3.02 0.49
N LEU A 67 -7.09 -3.87 -0.20
CA LEU A 67 -7.13 -3.95 -1.66
C LEU A 67 -8.54 -4.16 -2.22
N GLY A 68 -9.37 -4.99 -1.56
CA GLY A 68 -10.76 -5.19 -1.96
C GLY A 68 -11.59 -3.91 -1.93
N GLN A 69 -11.36 -3.02 -0.95
CA GLN A 69 -12.02 -1.72 -0.89
C GLN A 69 -11.54 -0.81 -2.03
N VAL A 70 -10.23 -0.81 -2.31
CA VAL A 70 -9.64 -0.04 -3.42
C VAL A 70 -10.20 -0.51 -4.76
N TYR A 71 -10.25 -1.82 -5.00
CA TYR A 71 -10.79 -2.40 -6.23
C TYR A 71 -12.28 -2.11 -6.41
N ASN A 72 -13.10 -2.30 -5.37
CA ASN A 72 -14.53 -2.02 -5.47
C ASN A 72 -14.81 -0.54 -5.77
N PHE A 73 -14.07 0.37 -5.11
CA PHE A 73 -14.24 1.81 -5.29
C PHE A 73 -13.80 2.28 -6.68
N LEU A 74 -12.61 1.88 -7.13
CA LEU A 74 -12.06 2.28 -8.42
C LEU A 74 -12.75 1.58 -9.60
N GLY A 75 -13.10 0.30 -9.43
CA GLY A 75 -13.81 -0.49 -10.43
C GLY A 75 -15.20 0.06 -10.75
N ALA A 76 -15.89 0.64 -9.77
CA ALA A 76 -17.15 1.36 -9.99
C ALA A 76 -16.99 2.60 -10.90
N SER A 77 -15.75 3.08 -11.07
CA SER A 77 -15.38 4.17 -11.99
C SER A 77 -14.53 3.68 -13.17
N GLU A 78 -14.49 2.37 -13.43
CA GLU A 78 -13.79 1.71 -14.56
C GLU A 78 -12.25 1.87 -14.53
N TYR A 79 -11.68 2.28 -13.40
CA TYR A 79 -10.23 2.36 -13.25
C TYR A 79 -9.67 1.03 -12.80
N PRO A 80 -8.75 0.41 -13.55
CA PRO A 80 -7.95 -0.68 -13.01
C PRO A 80 -6.94 -0.13 -11.99
N PHE A 81 -6.43 -1.01 -11.14
CA PHE A 81 -5.40 -0.65 -10.15
C PHE A 81 -4.35 -1.76 -10.05
N PRO A 82 -3.04 -1.44 -10.15
CA PRO A 82 -1.97 -2.43 -10.11
C PRO A 82 -1.66 -2.86 -8.66
N GLY A 83 -2.57 -3.59 -8.02
CA GLY A 83 -2.38 -4.15 -6.67
C GLY A 83 -2.18 -5.66 -6.65
N GLY A 84 -2.11 -6.24 -5.44
CA GLY A 84 -2.02 -7.69 -5.22
C GLY A 84 -3.35 -8.44 -5.41
N SER A 85 -3.30 -9.78 -5.37
CA SER A 85 -4.49 -10.64 -5.61
C SER A 85 -5.42 -10.80 -4.40
N CYS A 86 -4.91 -10.70 -3.18
CA CYS A 86 -5.67 -10.98 -1.96
C CYS A 86 -6.44 -9.73 -1.47
N PRO A 87 -7.79 -9.73 -1.43
CA PRO A 87 -8.58 -8.54 -1.10
C PRO A 87 -8.35 -7.97 0.30
N THR A 88 -7.95 -8.80 1.26
CA THR A 88 -7.74 -8.44 2.68
C THR A 88 -6.36 -7.82 2.95
N VAL A 89 -5.47 -7.81 1.97
CA VAL A 89 -4.15 -7.20 2.14
C VAL A 89 -4.30 -5.67 2.21
N GLY A 90 -3.61 -5.06 3.17
CA GLY A 90 -3.56 -3.61 3.33
C GLY A 90 -2.72 -2.91 2.26
N ILE A 91 -3.25 -1.84 1.67
CA ILE A 91 -2.61 -1.11 0.57
C ILE A 91 -1.21 -0.60 0.93
N SER A 92 -1.01 -0.12 2.15
CA SER A 92 0.29 0.37 2.61
C SER A 92 1.35 -0.73 2.65
N GLY A 93 1.01 -1.95 3.07
CA GLY A 93 1.95 -3.07 3.06
C GLY A 93 2.38 -3.45 1.65
N VAL A 94 1.43 -3.48 0.71
CA VAL A 94 1.67 -3.82 -0.70
C VAL A 94 2.60 -2.81 -1.36
N VAL A 95 2.25 -1.52 -1.25
CA VAL A 95 3.00 -0.43 -1.90
C VAL A 95 4.40 -0.31 -1.33
N LEU A 96 4.54 -0.34 0.00
CA LEU A 96 5.85 -0.19 0.62
C LEU A 96 6.76 -1.41 0.36
N GLY A 97 6.18 -2.59 0.13
CA GLY A 97 6.91 -3.79 -0.30
C GLY A 97 7.07 -3.95 -1.82
N GLY A 98 6.70 -2.94 -2.62
CA GLY A 98 6.74 -2.96 -4.07
C GLY A 98 5.35 -3.22 -4.66
N GLY A 99 4.80 -4.41 -4.40
CA GLY A 99 3.41 -4.73 -4.74
C GLY A 99 3.27 -5.38 -6.11
N TRP A 100 3.36 -6.70 -6.12
CA TRP A 100 3.17 -7.50 -7.32
C TRP A 100 1.75 -8.08 -7.40
N GLY A 101 1.19 -8.12 -8.61
CA GLY A 101 -0.08 -8.78 -8.91
C GLY A 101 -0.27 -9.05 -10.40
N TYR A 102 -1.45 -9.54 -10.77
CA TYR A 102 -1.73 -10.03 -12.12
C TYR A 102 -1.53 -8.98 -13.22
N SER A 103 -1.80 -7.72 -12.90
CA SER A 103 -1.66 -6.60 -13.84
C SER A 103 -0.26 -5.99 -13.86
N SER A 104 0.69 -6.48 -13.04
CA SER A 104 2.02 -5.89 -12.94
C SER A 104 2.85 -5.96 -14.22
N ARG A 105 2.61 -6.95 -15.09
CA ARG A 105 3.27 -7.01 -16.41
C ARG A 105 2.89 -5.85 -17.33
N TYR A 106 1.70 -5.29 -17.15
CA TYR A 106 1.18 -4.23 -18.00
C TYR A 106 1.32 -2.84 -17.35
N PHE A 107 1.13 -2.75 -16.03
CA PHE A 107 1.12 -1.48 -15.30
C PHE A 107 2.31 -1.25 -14.35
N GLY A 108 3.23 -2.22 -14.22
CA GLY A 108 4.31 -2.17 -13.22
C GLY A 108 3.86 -2.59 -11.83
N LEU A 109 4.75 -2.45 -10.84
CA LEU A 109 4.42 -2.72 -9.44
C LEU A 109 3.47 -1.65 -8.88
N THR A 110 2.78 -1.94 -7.78
CA THR A 110 1.90 -0.96 -7.12
C THR A 110 2.66 0.31 -6.75
N CYS A 111 3.89 0.17 -6.27
CA CYS A 111 4.76 1.29 -5.93
C CYS A 111 5.13 2.15 -7.13
N ASP A 112 5.06 1.63 -8.36
CA ASP A 112 5.39 2.38 -9.57
C ASP A 112 4.35 3.43 -9.94
N SER A 113 3.12 3.22 -9.48
CA SER A 113 2.04 4.19 -9.63
C SER A 113 2.00 5.24 -8.53
N LEU A 114 2.80 5.12 -7.46
CA LEU A 114 2.81 6.06 -6.35
C LEU A 114 3.34 7.43 -6.79
N LEU A 115 2.68 8.50 -6.36
CA LEU A 115 3.07 9.89 -6.64
C LEU A 115 3.45 10.65 -5.37
N GLU A 116 2.76 10.39 -4.26
CA GLU A 116 2.96 11.10 -2.99
C GLU A 116 2.56 10.23 -1.79
N LEU A 117 3.28 10.43 -0.68
CA LEU A 117 2.96 9.89 0.63
C LEU A 117 2.73 11.04 1.61
N LYS A 118 1.76 10.87 2.51
CA LYS A 118 1.68 11.64 3.76
C LYS A 118 2.00 10.73 4.93
N MET A 119 2.88 11.17 5.83
CA MET A 119 3.42 10.34 6.91
C MET A 119 3.54 11.13 8.22
N ILE A 120 3.40 10.46 9.35
CA ILE A 120 3.65 11.03 10.68
C ILE A 120 4.99 10.55 11.23
N ASP A 121 5.81 11.49 11.71
CA ASP A 121 7.12 11.20 12.29
C ASP A 121 7.10 10.99 13.81
N TYR A 122 8.26 10.66 14.38
CA TYR A 122 8.43 10.42 15.82
C TYR A 122 8.17 11.65 16.71
N ARG A 123 8.09 12.85 16.13
CA ARG A 123 7.72 14.10 16.80
C ARG A 123 6.23 14.42 16.63
N GLY A 124 5.49 13.59 15.88
CA GLY A 124 4.09 13.83 15.57
C GLY A 124 3.88 14.84 14.45
N CYS A 125 4.92 15.15 13.65
CA CYS A 125 4.81 16.06 12.52
C CYS A 125 4.29 15.33 11.29
N LEU A 126 3.32 15.93 10.60
CA LEU A 126 2.85 15.48 9.29
C LEU A 126 3.83 15.94 8.21
N LEU A 127 4.35 15.00 7.44
CA LEU A 127 5.22 15.25 6.31
C LEU A 127 4.60 14.77 5.01
N THR A 128 5.04 15.40 3.93
CA THR A 128 4.79 14.98 2.55
C THR A 128 6.09 14.45 1.94
N ALA A 129 6.02 13.32 1.24
CA ALA A 129 7.14 12.79 0.44
C ALA A 129 6.67 12.52 -0.99
N ASN A 130 7.31 13.15 -1.97
CA ASN A 130 7.05 12.98 -3.40
C ASN A 130 8.35 13.26 -4.19
N LYS A 131 8.28 13.32 -5.52
CA LYS A 131 9.46 13.56 -6.37
C LYS A 131 10.24 14.84 -6.04
N ASN A 132 9.57 15.87 -5.51
CA ASN A 132 10.13 17.20 -5.28
C ASN A 132 10.37 17.51 -3.80
N ILE A 133 9.73 16.79 -2.89
CA ILE A 133 9.77 17.03 -1.44
C ILE A 133 10.14 15.72 -0.75
N ASN A 134 11.21 15.69 0.07
CA ASN A 134 11.72 14.46 0.71
C ASN A 134 11.87 13.30 -0.30
N SER A 135 12.53 13.57 -1.43
CA SER A 135 12.57 12.68 -2.59
C SER A 135 13.32 11.37 -2.35
N ASP A 136 14.31 11.39 -1.47
CA ASP A 136 15.02 10.22 -0.94
C ASP A 136 14.07 9.30 -0.16
N LEU A 137 13.24 9.86 0.72
CA LEU A 137 12.23 9.13 1.48
C LEU A 137 11.13 8.60 0.55
N TYR A 138 10.72 9.39 -0.44
CA TYR A 138 9.78 8.95 -1.46
C TYR A 138 10.32 7.75 -2.26
N TRP A 139 11.58 7.81 -2.69
CA TRP A 139 12.25 6.69 -3.35
C TRP A 139 12.32 5.46 -2.45
N ALA A 140 12.75 5.62 -1.20
CA ALA A 140 12.90 4.51 -0.26
C ALA A 140 11.56 3.83 0.08
N CYS A 141 10.46 4.59 0.14
CA CYS A 141 9.13 4.04 0.38
C CYS A 141 8.57 3.23 -0.81
N ARG A 142 9.17 3.30 -2.00
CA ARG A 142 8.69 2.57 -3.20
C ARG A 142 9.31 1.17 -3.32
N GLY A 143 9.23 0.37 -2.25
CA GLY A 143 9.75 -1.00 -2.24
C GLY A 143 10.68 -1.33 -1.07
N GLY A 144 11.08 -0.34 -0.27
CA GLY A 144 11.98 -0.53 0.88
C GLY A 144 11.36 -1.21 2.11
N GLY A 145 10.15 -1.75 2.01
CA GLY A 145 9.43 -2.42 3.08
C GLY A 145 8.65 -1.46 3.99
N GLY A 146 7.56 -1.97 4.58
CA GLY A 146 6.68 -1.21 5.46
C GLY A 146 7.25 -1.01 6.86
N GLY A 147 7.07 0.19 7.42
CA GLY A 147 7.38 0.48 8.83
C GLY A 147 8.83 0.91 9.12
N ASN A 148 9.67 1.10 8.10
CA ASN A 148 11.10 1.46 8.28
C ASN A 148 11.33 2.93 8.65
N PHE A 149 10.59 3.84 8.02
CA PHE A 149 10.93 5.27 8.10
C PHE A 149 9.98 6.05 9.01
N ARG A 150 8.67 5.99 8.72
CA ARG A 150 7.59 6.76 9.37
C ARG A 150 6.25 6.03 9.19
N ILE A 151 5.22 6.43 9.93
CA ILE A 151 3.87 5.86 9.75
C ILE A 151 3.18 6.57 8.59
N VAL A 152 3.00 5.89 7.47
CA VAL A 152 2.20 6.39 6.34
C VAL A 152 0.74 6.48 6.77
N VAL A 153 0.09 7.61 6.46
CA VAL A 153 -1.33 7.83 6.73
C VAL A 153 -2.16 7.95 5.45
N SER A 154 -1.56 8.42 4.35
CA SER A 154 -2.22 8.57 3.04
C SER A 154 -1.22 8.38 1.90
N MET A 155 -1.70 7.89 0.76
CA MET A 155 -0.92 7.70 -0.46
C MET A 155 -1.72 8.18 -1.67
N THR A 156 -1.05 8.86 -2.60
CA THR A 156 -1.65 9.30 -3.86
C THR A 156 -1.01 8.55 -5.01
N PHE A 157 -1.84 8.00 -5.90
CA PHE A 157 -1.40 7.20 -7.04
C PHE A 157 -1.88 7.82 -8.35
N LYS A 158 -1.06 7.66 -9.40
CA LYS A 158 -1.49 7.86 -10.77
C LYS A 158 -2.45 6.73 -11.15
N LEU A 159 -3.59 7.08 -11.74
CA LEU A 159 -4.50 6.07 -12.28
C LEU A 159 -4.07 5.67 -13.70
N PRO A 160 -4.08 4.37 -14.04
CA PRO A 160 -3.97 3.93 -15.42
C PRO A 160 -5.20 4.38 -16.24
N PRO A 161 -5.16 4.28 -17.59
CA PRO A 161 -6.34 4.46 -18.42
C PRO A 161 -7.48 3.53 -17.97
N LYS A 162 -8.72 4.01 -18.11
CA LYS A 162 -9.92 3.21 -17.87
C LYS A 162 -9.96 1.99 -18.79
N VAL A 163 -10.56 0.90 -18.29
CA VAL A 163 -10.73 -0.36 -19.03
C VAL A 163 -12.19 -0.79 -18.91
N ASP A 164 -12.82 -1.08 -20.05
CA ASP A 164 -14.22 -1.50 -20.15
C ASP A 164 -14.40 -3.01 -19.93
N LYS A 165 -13.42 -3.82 -20.32
CA LYS A 165 -13.50 -5.29 -20.30
C LYS A 165 -12.19 -5.93 -19.84
N VAL A 166 -12.33 -6.96 -19.01
CA VAL A 166 -11.22 -7.83 -18.58
C VAL A 166 -11.60 -9.27 -18.88
N ALA A 167 -10.76 -9.99 -19.62
CA ALA A 167 -10.91 -11.42 -19.83
C ALA A 167 -10.10 -12.20 -18.79
N VAL A 168 -10.73 -13.17 -18.13
CA VAL A 168 -10.06 -14.09 -17.19
C VAL A 168 -10.18 -15.50 -17.75
N PHE A 169 -9.05 -16.18 -17.91
CA PHE A 169 -9.00 -17.56 -18.38
C PHE A 169 -8.14 -18.39 -17.41
N ASN A 170 -8.54 -19.64 -17.19
CA ASN A 170 -7.75 -20.65 -16.50
C ASN A 170 -7.38 -21.72 -17.53
N ILE A 171 -6.09 -21.92 -17.75
CA ILE A 171 -5.57 -22.94 -18.67
C ILE A 171 -4.96 -24.06 -17.83
N TYR A 172 -5.45 -25.28 -18.01
CA TYR A 172 -4.95 -26.46 -17.32
C TYR A 172 -3.98 -27.21 -18.25
N TYR A 173 -2.74 -27.37 -17.80
CA TYR A 173 -1.73 -28.15 -18.52
C TYR A 173 -1.63 -29.55 -17.89
N THR A 174 -1.90 -30.59 -18.68
CA THR A 174 -1.88 -32.00 -18.21
C THR A 174 -0.47 -32.62 -18.20
N ASN A 175 0.53 -31.95 -18.79
CA ASN A 175 1.92 -32.41 -18.82
C ASN A 175 2.91 -31.22 -18.83
N PRO A 176 3.18 -30.60 -17.66
CA PRO A 176 3.99 -29.37 -17.58
C PRO A 176 5.48 -29.58 -17.94
N SER A 177 6.01 -30.80 -17.84
CA SER A 177 7.42 -31.10 -18.13
C SER A 177 7.78 -31.02 -19.62
N LYS A 178 6.81 -31.15 -20.55
CA LYS A 178 7.07 -30.97 -22.00
C LYS A 178 7.18 -29.50 -22.45
N ILE A 179 6.77 -28.55 -21.60
CA ILE A 179 6.75 -27.12 -21.94
C ILE A 179 8.06 -26.44 -21.48
N LEU A 180 8.80 -27.06 -20.55
CA LEU A 180 10.04 -26.54 -19.98
C LEU A 180 11.30 -27.05 -20.72
N ASN A 181 11.32 -27.02 -22.05
CA ASN A 181 12.59 -26.95 -22.80
C ASN A 181 13.18 -25.54 -22.62
N LEU A 182 13.43 -25.15 -21.37
CA LEU A 182 14.20 -23.97 -21.02
C LEU A 182 15.58 -24.50 -20.65
N ASP A 183 16.46 -24.56 -21.65
CA ASP A 183 17.89 -24.72 -21.46
C ASP A 183 18.38 -23.46 -20.73
N PHE A 184 18.62 -23.58 -19.42
CA PHE A 184 19.34 -22.59 -18.63
C PHE A 184 20.83 -22.95 -18.57
#